data_AF-A0A5C5ZCL3-F1
#
_entry.id   AF-A0A5C5ZCL3-F1
#
_cell.length_a   1.000
_cell.length_b   1.000
_cell.length_c   1.000
_cell.angle_alpha   90.00
_cell.angle_beta   90.00
_cell.angle_gamma   90.00
#
_symmetry.space_group_name_H-M   'P 1'
#
loop_
_entity.id
_entity.type
_entity.pdbx_description
1 polymer ?
#
loop_
_entity_poly.entity_id
_entity_poly.type
_entity_poly.pdbx_seq_one_letter_code
_entity_poly.pdbx_strand_id
1 'polypeptide(L)'
;MEHEDAKVELSRHAGIVEDYYEDGFIGCLRPYSGIRAENFHSVVESLLSVGVASAFTNTIERCIAESVCRITVTARRWGIDSGGMLVRNKLISSDDRVQLRRWITIIETMMLDLLAGQKPHETIHGYCEYVAEFGWGGNAAFFVPLLGSAIETDDFGDRLQGHCAAITRLGSKAIAISDSLVLARRRKWEWYEPQERCAAEMRGYIDQALAAIGTTQM
;
A
#
# COMPACT_ATOMS: atom_id res chain seq x y z
N MET A 1 -2.16 6.56 -12.56
CA MET A 1 -3.19 5.89 -13.37
C MET A 1 -4.46 6.72 -13.32
N GLU A 2 -5.18 6.90 -14.42
CA GLU A 2 -6.47 7.61 -14.43
C GLU A 2 -7.58 6.73 -13.80
N HIS A 3 -8.66 7.34 -13.31
CA HIS A 3 -9.75 6.64 -12.59
C HIS A 3 -10.37 5.49 -13.39
N GLU A 4 -10.72 5.72 -14.65
CA GLU A 4 -11.33 4.69 -15.50
C GLU A 4 -10.36 3.55 -15.82
N ASP A 5 -9.10 3.87 -16.09
CA ASP A 5 -8.06 2.86 -16.32
C ASP A 5 -7.85 2.00 -15.06
N ALA A 6 -7.89 2.61 -13.88
CA ALA A 6 -7.75 1.92 -12.61
C ALA A 6 -8.90 0.94 -12.32
N LYS A 7 -10.13 1.28 -12.70
CA LYS A 7 -11.28 0.37 -12.63
C LYS A 7 -11.08 -0.86 -13.51
N VAL A 8 -10.62 -0.64 -14.75
CA VAL A 8 -10.35 -1.72 -15.69
C VAL A 8 -9.23 -2.62 -15.15
N GLU A 9 -8.14 -2.02 -14.65
CA GLU A 9 -6.99 -2.73 -14.10
C GLU A 9 -7.37 -3.62 -12.90
N LEU A 10 -8.15 -3.10 -11.95
CA LEU A 10 -8.72 -3.91 -10.86
C LEU A 10 -9.55 -5.08 -11.38
N SER A 11 -10.38 -4.84 -12.40
CA SER A 11 -11.26 -5.85 -12.98
C SER A 11 -10.48 -6.97 -13.68
N ARG A 12 -9.36 -6.63 -14.35
CA ARG A 12 -8.44 -7.59 -14.96
C ARG A 12 -7.74 -8.45 -13.91
N HIS A 13 -7.25 -7.87 -12.82
CA HIS A 13 -6.66 -8.63 -11.72
C HIS A 13 -7.67 -9.51 -10.97
N ALA A 14 -8.95 -9.10 -10.93
CA ALA A 14 -10.04 -9.84 -10.33
C ALA A 14 -10.54 -11.02 -11.20
N GLY A 15 -10.15 -11.10 -12.47
CA GLY A 15 -10.64 -12.13 -13.39
C GLY A 15 -12.14 -12.02 -13.67
N ILE A 16 -12.66 -10.79 -13.77
CA ILE A 16 -14.09 -10.51 -14.02
C ILE A 16 -14.36 -10.24 -15.49
N VAL A 17 -13.41 -9.63 -16.19
CA VAL A 17 -13.52 -9.24 -17.61
C VAL A 17 -12.97 -10.32 -18.54
N GLU A 18 -13.34 -10.26 -19.82
CA GLU A 18 -12.85 -11.21 -20.83
C GLU A 18 -11.34 -11.09 -21.05
N ASP A 19 -10.80 -9.87 -21.01
CA ASP A 19 -9.38 -9.54 -21.17
C ASP A 19 -8.62 -9.53 -19.83
N TYR A 20 -8.93 -10.48 -18.94
CA TYR A 20 -8.27 -10.57 -17.64
C TYR A 20 -6.81 -11.04 -17.75
N TYR A 21 -6.02 -10.75 -16.72
CA TYR A 21 -4.63 -11.19 -16.66
C TYR A 21 -4.55 -12.65 -16.17
N GLU A 22 -4.20 -13.56 -17.08
CA GLU A 22 -3.93 -14.97 -16.76
C GLU A 22 -2.80 -15.12 -15.74
N ASP A 23 -1.84 -14.21 -15.72
CA ASP A 23 -0.76 -14.15 -14.74
C ASP A 23 -0.92 -13.02 -13.73
N GLY A 24 -2.11 -12.41 -13.65
CA GLY A 24 -2.47 -11.34 -12.70
C GLY A 24 -2.67 -11.84 -11.27
N PHE A 25 -3.11 -10.96 -10.37
CA PHE A 25 -3.26 -11.28 -8.94
C PHE A 25 -4.07 -12.56 -8.68
N ILE A 26 -5.25 -12.72 -9.30
CA ILE A 26 -6.02 -13.98 -9.24
C ILE A 26 -5.58 -14.98 -10.31
N GLY A 27 -5.22 -14.52 -11.51
CA GLY A 27 -4.81 -15.39 -12.60
C GLY A 27 -3.67 -16.34 -12.23
N CYS A 28 -2.63 -15.82 -11.56
CA CYS A 28 -1.48 -16.60 -11.12
C CYS A 28 -1.81 -17.69 -10.09
N LEU A 29 -3.03 -17.69 -9.52
CA LEU A 29 -3.52 -18.72 -8.62
C LEU A 29 -4.21 -19.89 -9.35
N ARG A 30 -4.51 -19.77 -10.66
CA ARG A 30 -5.17 -20.84 -11.43
C ARG A 30 -4.83 -20.83 -12.93
N PRO A 31 -3.90 -21.69 -13.39
CA PRO A 31 -3.09 -22.62 -12.59
C PRO A 31 -2.11 -21.86 -11.68
N TYR A 32 -1.76 -22.46 -10.54
CA TYR A 32 -0.80 -21.84 -9.64
C TYR A 32 0.58 -21.74 -10.30
N SER A 33 1.11 -20.53 -10.42
CA SER A 33 2.41 -20.24 -11.04
C SER A 33 3.32 -19.39 -10.15
N GLY A 34 3.00 -19.31 -8.85
CA GLY A 34 3.68 -18.44 -7.90
C GLY A 34 3.00 -17.07 -7.81
N ILE A 35 2.96 -16.51 -6.59
CA ILE A 35 2.49 -15.14 -6.39
C ILE A 35 3.55 -14.15 -6.90
N ARG A 36 3.12 -13.00 -7.42
CA ARG A 36 4.00 -11.99 -8.02
C ARG A 36 3.77 -10.63 -7.37
N ALA A 37 4.84 -10.02 -6.87
CA ALA A 37 4.75 -8.74 -6.16
C ALA A 37 4.25 -7.63 -7.08
N GLU A 38 4.61 -7.68 -8.36
CA GLU A 38 4.21 -6.70 -9.38
C GLU A 38 2.67 -6.60 -9.49
N ASN A 39 1.98 -7.74 -9.40
CA ASN A 39 0.51 -7.76 -9.39
C ASN A 39 -0.07 -7.13 -8.11
N PHE A 40 0.57 -7.35 -6.96
CA PHE A 40 0.16 -6.71 -5.72
C PHE A 40 0.33 -5.18 -5.81
N HIS A 41 1.47 -4.72 -6.32
CA HIS A 41 1.74 -3.29 -6.52
C HIS A 41 0.75 -2.66 -7.51
N SER A 42 0.42 -3.34 -8.60
CA SER A 42 -0.59 -2.87 -9.56
C SER A 42 -1.97 -2.75 -8.90
N VAL A 43 -2.43 -3.77 -8.16
CA VAL A 43 -3.72 -3.71 -7.43
C VAL A 43 -3.76 -2.56 -6.43
N VAL A 44 -2.69 -2.33 -5.66
CA VAL A 44 -2.56 -1.21 -4.72
C VAL A 44 -2.66 0.14 -5.43
N GLU A 45 -1.92 0.30 -6.53
CA GLU A 45 -1.95 1.53 -7.34
C GLU A 45 -3.34 1.80 -7.93
N SER A 46 -4.00 0.78 -8.49
CA SER A 46 -5.34 0.92 -9.03
C SER A 46 -6.36 1.26 -7.93
N LEU A 47 -6.28 0.60 -6.77
CA LEU A 47 -7.17 0.89 -5.64
C LEU A 47 -7.02 2.34 -5.14
N LEU A 48 -5.78 2.83 -5.02
CA LEU A 48 -5.54 4.21 -4.60
C LEU A 48 -5.99 5.22 -5.67
N SER A 49 -5.80 4.89 -6.95
CA SER A 49 -6.20 5.75 -8.06
C SER A 49 -7.72 5.94 -8.13
N VAL A 50 -8.50 4.87 -7.91
CA VAL A 50 -9.97 5.02 -7.80
C VAL A 50 -10.38 5.76 -6.51
N GLY A 51 -9.61 5.58 -5.43
CA GLY A 51 -9.81 6.30 -4.18
C GLY A 51 -9.70 7.82 -4.31
N VAL A 52 -8.84 8.33 -5.20
CA VAL A 52 -8.69 9.78 -5.46
C VAL A 52 -10.01 10.40 -5.90
N ALA A 53 -10.73 9.75 -6.83
CA ALA A 53 -12.00 10.26 -7.34
C ALA A 53 -13.15 10.02 -6.36
N SER A 54 -13.14 8.88 -5.65
CA SER A 54 -14.21 8.50 -4.72
C SER A 54 -14.16 9.24 -3.38
N ALA A 55 -13.03 9.81 -2.96
CA ALA A 55 -12.89 10.53 -1.68
C ALA A 55 -13.86 11.71 -1.50
N PHE A 56 -14.48 12.19 -2.59
CA PHE A 56 -15.42 13.30 -2.58
C PHE A 56 -16.88 12.87 -2.73
N THR A 57 -17.16 11.56 -2.68
CA THR A 57 -18.50 10.99 -2.92
C THR A 57 -18.87 9.96 -1.87
N ASN A 58 -20.15 9.90 -1.48
CA ASN A 58 -20.65 8.90 -0.52
C ASN A 58 -21.01 7.56 -1.19
N THR A 59 -20.59 7.35 -2.43
CA THR A 59 -20.98 6.18 -3.23
C THR A 59 -19.76 5.63 -3.94
N ILE A 60 -19.60 4.32 -3.93
CA ILE A 60 -18.60 3.62 -4.72
C ILE A 60 -19.27 2.89 -5.88
N GLU A 61 -18.60 2.88 -7.03
CA GLU A 61 -19.07 2.10 -8.16
C GLU A 61 -19.03 0.60 -7.84
N ARG A 62 -20.12 -0.10 -8.18
CA ARG A 62 -20.29 -1.53 -7.92
C ARG A 62 -19.12 -2.36 -8.44
N CYS A 63 -18.58 -2.03 -9.63
CA CYS A 63 -17.48 -2.76 -10.25
C CYS A 63 -16.18 -2.70 -9.43
N ILE A 64 -15.90 -1.59 -8.75
CA ILE A 64 -14.73 -1.44 -7.89
C ILE A 64 -14.88 -2.35 -6.67
N ALA A 65 -16.01 -2.23 -5.97
CA ALA A 65 -16.30 -3.06 -4.80
C ALA A 65 -16.31 -4.56 -5.16
N GLU A 66 -16.91 -4.93 -6.29
CA GLU A 66 -16.91 -6.30 -6.79
C GLU A 66 -15.49 -6.82 -7.07
N SER A 67 -14.64 -6.00 -7.73
CA SER A 67 -13.26 -6.37 -8.06
C SER A 67 -12.42 -6.62 -6.81
N VAL A 68 -12.45 -5.70 -5.85
CA VAL A 68 -11.69 -5.84 -4.59
C VAL A 68 -12.20 -7.02 -3.77
N CYS A 69 -13.54 -7.19 -3.65
CA CYS A 69 -14.11 -8.36 -2.99
C CYS A 69 -13.70 -9.66 -3.67
N ARG A 70 -13.70 -9.71 -5.01
CA ARG A 70 -13.35 -10.91 -5.75
C ARG A 70 -11.87 -11.24 -5.62
N ILE A 71 -10.98 -10.25 -5.67
CA ILE A 71 -9.54 -10.42 -5.39
C ILE A 71 -9.34 -11.04 -4.00
N THR A 72 -9.87 -10.39 -2.97
CA THR A 72 -9.60 -10.77 -1.57
C THR A 72 -10.24 -12.10 -1.19
N VAL A 73 -11.53 -12.29 -1.52
CA VAL A 73 -12.26 -13.53 -1.20
C VAL A 73 -11.72 -14.71 -1.99
N THR A 74 -11.40 -14.55 -3.27
CA THR A 74 -10.90 -15.67 -4.11
C THR A 74 -9.50 -16.09 -3.68
N ALA A 75 -8.59 -15.12 -3.49
CA ALA A 75 -7.24 -15.40 -3.02
C ALA A 75 -7.25 -16.09 -1.64
N ARG A 76 -8.14 -15.67 -0.73
CA ARG A 76 -8.30 -16.31 0.58
C ARG A 76 -8.82 -17.76 0.46
N ARG A 77 -9.93 -17.95 -0.27
CA ARG A 77 -10.56 -19.27 -0.46
C ARG A 77 -9.67 -20.28 -1.17
N TRP A 78 -8.80 -19.83 -2.08
CA TRP A 78 -7.94 -20.73 -2.83
C TRP A 78 -6.59 -20.94 -2.18
N GLY A 79 -5.94 -19.85 -1.77
CA GLY A 79 -4.55 -19.83 -1.33
C GLY A 79 -4.34 -19.88 0.18
N ILE A 80 -5.31 -19.48 1.01
CA ILE A 80 -5.07 -19.29 2.45
C ILE A 80 -5.80 -20.32 3.31
N ASP A 81 -7.10 -20.49 3.06
CA ASP A 81 -7.96 -21.37 3.86
C ASP A 81 -7.45 -22.81 3.86
N SER A 82 -7.55 -23.50 5.00
CA SER A 82 -7.05 -24.88 5.13
C SER A 82 -7.69 -25.85 4.13
N GLY A 83 -8.97 -25.64 3.81
CA GLY A 83 -9.71 -26.38 2.78
C GLY A 83 -9.55 -25.82 1.36
N GLY A 84 -8.80 -24.74 1.19
CA GLY A 84 -8.62 -24.07 -0.10
C GLY A 84 -7.90 -24.93 -1.11
N MET A 85 -8.24 -24.75 -2.39
CA MET A 85 -7.77 -25.62 -3.48
C MET A 85 -6.24 -25.70 -3.57
N LEU A 86 -5.51 -24.60 -3.38
CA LEU A 86 -4.04 -24.62 -3.47
C LEU A 86 -3.43 -25.25 -2.23
N VAL A 87 -4.01 -24.99 -1.06
CA VAL A 87 -3.54 -25.51 0.23
C VAL A 87 -3.74 -27.02 0.30
N ARG A 88 -4.96 -27.51 0.05
CA ARG A 88 -5.30 -28.94 0.15
C ARG A 88 -4.52 -29.81 -0.85
N ASN A 89 -4.17 -29.24 -2.01
CA ASN A 89 -3.39 -29.91 -3.04
C ASN A 89 -1.87 -29.65 -2.91
N LYS A 90 -1.42 -28.95 -1.86
CA LYS A 90 0.00 -28.64 -1.59
C LYS A 90 0.70 -27.91 -2.75
N LEU A 91 -0.03 -27.05 -3.46
CA LEU A 91 0.48 -26.29 -4.60
C LEU A 91 1.17 -24.99 -4.16
N ILE A 92 0.69 -24.36 -3.09
CA ILE A 92 1.22 -23.09 -2.56
C ILE A 92 2.12 -23.32 -1.35
N SER A 93 3.25 -22.61 -1.29
CA SER A 93 4.22 -22.71 -0.18
C SER A 93 3.72 -22.04 1.11
N SER A 94 4.31 -22.35 2.27
CA SER A 94 3.98 -21.65 3.52
C SER A 94 4.24 -20.15 3.43
N ASP A 95 5.32 -19.77 2.75
CA ASP A 95 5.80 -18.39 2.69
C ASP A 95 4.89 -17.57 1.78
N ASP A 96 4.52 -18.13 0.62
CA ASP A 96 3.53 -17.52 -0.29
C ASP A 96 2.18 -17.35 0.40
N ARG A 97 1.77 -18.29 1.26
CA ARG A 97 0.51 -18.18 2.03
C ARG A 97 0.54 -17.02 3.03
N VAL A 98 1.65 -16.86 3.73
CA VAL A 98 1.84 -15.76 4.69
C VAL A 98 1.87 -14.43 3.93
N GLN A 99 2.59 -14.39 2.82
CA GLN A 99 2.71 -13.19 2.00
C GLN A 99 1.37 -12.79 1.34
N LEU A 100 0.65 -13.75 0.77
CA LEU A 100 -0.67 -13.52 0.19
C LEU A 100 -1.67 -13.04 1.24
N ARG A 101 -1.62 -13.58 2.46
CA ARG A 101 -2.44 -13.08 3.58
C ARG A 101 -2.13 -11.62 3.89
N ARG A 102 -0.85 -11.25 3.96
CA ARG A 102 -0.43 -9.87 4.20
C ARG A 102 -0.94 -8.92 3.11
N TRP A 103 -0.79 -9.29 1.83
CA TRP A 103 -1.30 -8.51 0.71
C TRP A 103 -2.80 -8.30 0.76
N ILE A 104 -3.57 -9.36 1.03
CA ILE A 104 -5.03 -9.26 1.18
C ILE A 104 -5.40 -8.32 2.33
N THR A 105 -4.75 -8.44 3.50
CA THR A 105 -5.01 -7.56 4.63
C THR A 105 -4.74 -6.10 4.28
N ILE A 106 -3.64 -5.79 3.59
CA ILE A 106 -3.34 -4.42 3.14
C ILE A 106 -4.45 -3.89 2.21
N ILE A 107 -4.83 -4.68 1.20
CA ILE A 107 -5.89 -4.31 0.25
C ILE A 107 -7.23 -4.08 0.97
N GLU A 108 -7.61 -4.98 1.88
CA GLU A 108 -8.86 -4.88 2.66
C GLU A 108 -8.87 -3.63 3.55
N THR A 109 -7.79 -3.37 4.28
CA THR A 109 -7.67 -2.18 5.15
C THR A 109 -7.75 -0.90 4.34
N MET A 110 -6.99 -0.80 3.24
CA MET A 110 -7.04 0.38 2.36
C MET A 110 -8.44 0.62 1.80
N MET A 111 -9.12 -0.44 1.36
CA MET A 111 -10.49 -0.33 0.85
C MET A 111 -11.44 0.18 1.94
N LEU A 112 -11.33 -0.33 3.17
CA LEU A 112 -12.16 0.12 4.29
C LEU A 112 -11.91 1.59 4.63
N ASP A 113 -10.65 2.02 4.67
CA ASP A 113 -10.30 3.41 4.93
C ASP A 113 -10.82 4.35 3.84
N LEU A 114 -10.69 3.96 2.57
CA LEU A 114 -11.25 4.72 1.44
C LEU A 114 -12.79 4.81 1.53
N LEU A 115 -13.46 3.71 1.89
CA LEU A 115 -14.92 3.69 2.11
C LEU A 115 -15.35 4.55 3.31
N ALA A 116 -14.48 4.71 4.31
CA ALA A 116 -14.69 5.60 5.44
C ALA A 116 -14.47 7.09 5.08
N GLY A 117 -14.11 7.40 3.83
CA GLY A 117 -13.88 8.76 3.35
C GLY A 117 -12.47 9.28 3.61
N GLN A 118 -11.52 8.41 3.99
CA GLN A 118 -10.12 8.80 4.08
C GLN A 118 -9.53 9.04 2.70
N LYS A 119 -8.58 9.97 2.62
CA LYS A 119 -7.87 10.27 1.37
C LYS A 119 -6.84 9.19 1.08
N PRO A 120 -6.49 8.96 -0.20
CA PRO A 120 -5.51 7.93 -0.58
C PRO A 120 -4.19 7.97 0.20
N HIS A 121 -3.64 9.14 0.52
CA HIS A 121 -2.39 9.23 1.29
C HIS A 121 -2.55 8.87 2.78
N GLU A 122 -3.76 8.86 3.31
CA GLU A 122 -4.05 8.49 4.71
C GLU A 122 -4.17 6.95 4.86
N THR A 123 -4.41 6.23 3.76
CA THR A 123 -4.69 4.77 3.77
C THR A 123 -3.47 3.89 3.50
N ILE A 124 -2.31 4.47 3.14
CA ILE A 124 -1.13 3.72 2.69
C ILE A 124 -0.27 3.12 3.81
N HIS A 125 -0.68 3.19 5.08
CA HIS A 125 0.17 2.78 6.21
C HIS A 125 0.68 1.34 6.10
N GLY A 126 -0.22 0.36 5.94
CA GLY A 126 0.18 -1.05 5.79
C GLY A 126 1.02 -1.31 4.53
N TYR A 127 0.82 -0.51 3.47
CA TYR A 127 1.66 -0.56 2.28
C TYR A 127 3.05 0.04 2.52
N CYS A 128 3.18 1.10 3.33
CA CYS A 128 4.47 1.66 3.73
C CYS A 128 5.30 0.62 4.49
N GLU A 129 4.70 -0.10 5.45
CA GLU A 129 5.36 -1.18 6.17
C GLU A 129 5.84 -2.29 5.23
N TYR A 130 4.99 -2.69 4.27
CA TYR A 130 5.38 -3.63 3.23
C TYR A 130 6.57 -3.11 2.40
N VAL A 131 6.52 -1.85 1.95
CA VAL A 131 7.59 -1.25 1.15
C VAL A 131 8.89 -1.18 1.94
N ALA A 132 8.85 -0.84 3.22
CA ALA A 132 10.03 -0.80 4.07
C ALA A 132 10.76 -2.16 4.11
N GLU A 133 10.00 -3.27 4.16
CA GLU A 133 10.55 -4.63 4.23
C GLU A 133 10.96 -5.17 2.85
N PHE A 134 10.10 -5.04 1.84
CA PHE A 134 10.24 -5.75 0.56
C PHE A 134 10.53 -4.85 -0.65
N GLY A 135 10.28 -3.55 -0.55
CA GLY A 135 10.40 -2.59 -1.65
C GLY A 135 9.07 -2.26 -2.35
N TRP A 136 9.13 -1.38 -3.34
CA TRP A 136 7.96 -0.69 -3.94
C TRP A 136 7.60 -1.13 -5.36
N GLY A 137 8.13 -2.25 -5.86
CA GLY A 137 7.68 -2.81 -7.16
C GLY A 137 7.95 -1.97 -8.41
N GLY A 138 8.77 -0.92 -8.32
CA GLY A 138 9.12 -0.06 -9.45
C GLY A 138 8.22 1.17 -9.66
N ASN A 139 7.10 1.31 -8.97
CA ASN A 139 6.14 2.42 -9.17
C ASN A 139 6.39 3.65 -8.27
N ALA A 140 7.64 4.01 -8.04
CA ALA A 140 8.00 5.13 -7.16
C ALA A 140 7.35 6.46 -7.58
N ALA A 141 7.12 6.68 -8.87
CA ALA A 141 6.49 7.89 -9.39
C ALA A 141 5.05 8.07 -8.89
N PHE A 142 4.33 6.98 -8.64
CA PHE A 142 3.00 7.01 -8.05
C PHE A 142 3.05 7.12 -6.52
N PHE A 143 3.93 6.36 -5.90
CA PHE A 143 3.96 6.22 -4.44
C PHE A 143 4.62 7.39 -3.71
N VAL A 144 5.67 8.00 -4.27
CA VAL A 144 6.40 9.11 -3.62
C VAL A 144 5.51 10.33 -3.36
N PRO A 145 4.69 10.81 -4.33
CA PRO A 145 3.76 11.90 -4.05
C PRO A 145 2.78 11.59 -2.92
N LEU A 146 2.26 10.35 -2.85
CA LEU A 146 1.37 9.94 -1.76
C LEU A 146 2.07 9.96 -0.41
N LEU A 147 3.33 9.51 -0.33
CA LEU A 147 4.14 9.62 0.88
C LEU A 147 4.37 11.08 1.29
N GLY A 148 4.61 11.98 0.33
CA GLY A 148 4.76 13.42 0.59
C GLY A 148 3.48 14.03 1.16
N SER A 149 2.34 13.78 0.49
CA SER A 149 1.03 14.23 0.97
C SER A 149 0.67 13.62 2.32
N ALA A 150 1.01 12.35 2.55
CA ALA A 150 0.89 11.75 3.85
C ALA A 150 1.69 12.61 4.82
N ILE A 151 3.01 12.79 4.62
CA ILE A 151 3.92 13.50 5.55
C ILE A 151 3.43 14.90 5.89
N GLU A 152 2.75 15.54 4.97
CA GLU A 152 2.21 16.88 5.16
C GLU A 152 0.97 16.94 6.04
N THR A 153 0.25 15.84 6.30
CA THR A 153 -0.85 15.83 7.26
C THR A 153 -0.37 15.89 8.70
N ASP A 154 -1.16 16.50 9.58
CA ASP A 154 -0.82 16.66 11.00
C ASP A 154 -1.15 15.40 11.84
N ASP A 155 -1.98 14.49 11.31
CA ASP A 155 -2.50 13.33 12.03
C ASP A 155 -1.74 12.03 11.69
N PHE A 156 -0.47 11.98 12.10
CA PHE A 156 0.39 10.83 11.84
C PHE A 156 0.26 9.73 12.88
N GLY A 157 0.18 10.13 14.15
CA GLY A 157 0.38 9.23 15.28
C GLY A 157 1.54 8.25 15.07
N ASP A 158 1.40 7.06 15.60
CA ASP A 158 2.36 5.96 15.48
C ASP A 158 2.77 5.54 14.05
N ARG A 159 2.09 6.02 13.01
CA ARG A 159 2.33 5.61 11.60
C ARG A 159 3.58 6.22 10.99
N LEU A 160 4.11 7.32 11.54
CA LEU A 160 5.26 8.04 10.95
C LEU A 160 6.48 7.14 10.76
N GLN A 161 6.73 6.24 11.71
CA GLN A 161 7.84 5.29 11.63
C GLN A 161 7.80 4.47 10.35
N GLY A 162 6.63 3.89 10.00
CA GLY A 162 6.47 3.09 8.80
C GLY A 162 6.67 3.90 7.51
N HIS A 163 6.22 5.15 7.49
CA HIS A 163 6.40 6.04 6.34
C HIS A 163 7.88 6.41 6.14
N CYS A 164 8.57 6.81 7.22
CA CYS A 164 10.01 7.10 7.18
C CYS A 164 10.84 5.87 6.80
N ALA A 165 10.45 4.67 7.25
CA ALA A 165 11.10 3.42 6.85
C ALA A 165 10.92 3.13 5.36
N ALA A 166 9.72 3.32 4.80
CA ALA A 166 9.46 3.20 3.37
C ALA A 166 10.30 4.19 2.54
N ILE A 167 10.43 5.44 3.02
CA ILE A 167 11.25 6.46 2.37
C ILE A 167 12.74 6.11 2.42
N THR A 168 13.21 5.65 3.57
CA THR A 168 14.58 5.15 3.73
C THR A 168 14.86 4.04 2.71
N ARG A 169 13.89 3.14 2.50
CA ARG A 169 13.99 2.08 1.50
C ARG A 169 14.00 2.60 0.05
N LEU A 170 13.22 3.64 -0.25
CA LEU A 170 13.19 4.31 -1.55
C LEU A 170 14.50 5.05 -1.88
N GLY A 171 15.20 5.55 -0.85
CA GLY A 171 16.44 6.31 -1.00
C GLY A 171 16.26 7.53 -1.90
N SER A 172 17.22 7.79 -2.79
CA SER A 172 17.21 8.98 -3.67
C SER A 172 15.97 9.12 -4.57
N LYS A 173 15.17 8.06 -4.75
CA LYS A 173 13.90 8.14 -5.49
C LYS A 173 12.85 9.01 -4.78
N ALA A 174 12.98 9.16 -3.46
CA ALA A 174 12.10 10.00 -2.65
C ALA A 174 12.64 11.44 -2.46
N ILE A 175 13.64 11.87 -3.23
CA ILE A 175 14.21 13.23 -3.11
C ILE A 175 13.16 14.34 -3.26
N ALA A 176 12.12 14.10 -4.07
CA ALA A 176 11.06 15.06 -4.36
C ALA A 176 10.23 15.46 -3.13
N ILE A 177 10.27 14.67 -2.04
CA ILE A 177 9.53 14.94 -0.80
C ILE A 177 10.44 15.38 0.36
N SER A 178 11.68 15.77 0.06
CA SER A 178 12.64 16.28 1.06
C SER A 178 12.10 17.50 1.83
N ASP A 179 11.46 18.43 1.14
CA ASP A 179 10.84 19.61 1.78
C ASP A 179 9.74 19.21 2.76
N SER A 180 8.88 18.26 2.39
CA SER A 180 7.83 17.71 3.26
C SER A 180 8.44 17.12 4.54
N LEU A 181 9.55 16.37 4.44
CA LEU A 181 10.28 15.84 5.60
C LEU A 181 10.91 16.94 6.46
N VAL A 182 11.50 17.97 5.85
CA VAL A 182 12.07 19.11 6.58
C VAL A 182 10.99 19.88 7.35
N LEU A 183 9.82 20.06 6.75
CA LEU A 183 8.66 20.65 7.42
C LEU A 183 8.17 19.78 8.58
N ALA A 184 8.00 18.47 8.34
CA ALA A 184 7.61 17.53 9.39
C ALA A 184 8.60 17.53 10.56
N ARG A 185 9.91 17.58 10.29
CA ARG A 185 10.96 17.64 11.33
C ARG A 185 10.80 18.80 12.31
N ARG A 186 10.26 19.93 11.83
CA ARG A 186 10.05 21.16 12.62
C ARG A 186 8.77 21.14 13.45
N ARG A 187 7.90 20.14 13.28
CA ARG A 187 6.67 20.02 14.04
C ARG A 187 6.93 19.73 15.52
N LYS A 188 5.91 20.05 16.33
CA LYS A 188 5.80 19.58 17.70
C LYS A 188 5.21 18.18 17.70
N TRP A 189 5.90 17.24 18.33
CA TRP A 189 5.47 15.85 18.48
C TRP A 189 5.23 15.60 19.97
N GLU A 190 3.96 15.51 20.37
CA GLU A 190 3.52 15.49 21.77
C GLU A 190 2.48 14.38 22.02
N TRP A 191 2.62 13.25 21.32
CA TRP A 191 1.57 12.23 21.19
C TRP A 191 1.49 11.26 22.35
N TYR A 192 2.61 11.07 23.04
CA TYR A 192 2.68 10.27 24.25
C TYR A 192 3.75 10.86 25.19
N GLU A 193 3.61 10.55 26.47
CA GLU A 193 4.54 10.98 27.51
C GLU A 193 5.70 9.96 27.69
N PRO A 194 6.95 10.40 27.90
CA PRO A 194 7.37 11.81 27.98
C PRO A 194 7.50 12.46 26.59
N GLN A 195 6.94 13.68 26.42
CA GLN A 195 6.92 14.39 25.13
C GLN A 195 8.31 14.59 24.51
N GLU A 196 9.35 14.79 25.31
CA GLU A 196 10.73 14.91 24.83
C GLU A 196 11.20 13.65 24.11
N ARG A 197 10.81 12.47 24.62
CA ARG A 197 11.12 11.18 24.00
C ARG A 197 10.33 11.02 22.70
N CYS A 198 9.04 11.34 22.71
CA CYS A 198 8.21 11.32 21.50
C CYS A 198 8.84 12.16 20.39
N ALA A 199 9.21 13.42 20.69
CA ALA A 199 9.87 14.31 19.74
C ALA A 199 11.24 13.80 19.27
N ALA A 200 12.05 13.23 20.17
CA ALA A 200 13.34 12.66 19.80
C ALA A 200 13.20 11.46 18.85
N GLU A 201 12.25 10.56 19.12
CA GLU A 201 11.98 9.39 18.28
C GLU A 201 11.48 9.81 16.88
N MET A 202 10.49 10.71 16.80
CA MET A 202 9.95 11.16 15.50
C MET A 202 10.99 11.88 14.66
N ARG A 203 11.81 12.74 15.27
CA ARG A 203 12.94 13.38 14.57
C ARG A 203 13.97 12.34 14.14
N GLY A 204 14.24 11.33 14.95
CA GLY A 204 15.16 10.24 14.60
C GLY A 204 14.74 9.49 13.33
N TYR A 205 13.45 9.17 13.19
CA TYR A 205 12.92 8.54 11.97
C TYR A 205 13.03 9.46 10.75
N ILE A 206 12.71 10.75 10.91
CA ILE A 206 12.81 11.72 9.82
C ILE A 206 14.26 11.95 9.40
N ASP A 207 15.19 12.04 10.35
CA ASP A 207 16.60 12.26 10.08
C ASP A 207 17.22 11.07 9.33
N GLN A 208 16.81 9.84 9.65
CA GLN A 208 17.20 8.65 8.89
C GLN A 208 16.67 8.69 7.45
N ALA A 209 15.41 9.07 7.26
CA ALA A 209 14.82 9.22 5.93
C ALA A 209 15.54 10.30 5.12
N LEU A 210 15.80 11.48 5.70
CA LEU A 210 16.53 12.58 5.06
C LEU A 210 17.96 12.16 4.66
N ALA A 211 18.67 11.43 5.52
CA ALA A 211 19.99 10.92 5.20
C ALA A 211 19.95 9.94 4.00
N ALA A 212 18.96 9.04 3.97
CA ALA A 212 18.82 8.04 2.92
C ALA A 212 18.47 8.61 1.55
N ILE A 213 17.71 9.72 1.48
CA ILE A 213 17.40 10.38 0.21
C ILE A 213 18.57 11.24 -0.33
N GLY A 214 19.66 11.39 0.44
CA GLY A 214 20.85 12.15 0.04
C GLY A 214 20.83 13.62 0.47
N THR A 215 19.84 14.03 1.26
CA THR A 215 19.81 15.34 1.92
C THR A 215 20.51 15.24 3.26
N THR A 216 21.84 15.26 3.25
CA THR A 216 22.58 15.52 4.48
C THR A 216 22.42 17.01 4.78
N GLN A 217 21.69 17.38 5.84
CA GLN A 217 21.61 18.79 6.23
C GLN A 217 23.02 19.30 6.59
N MET A 218 23.43 20.38 5.92
CA MET A 218 24.30 21.41 6.50
C MET A 218 23.57 22.14 7.63
#